data_AF-A0A9C9GB17-F1
#
_entry.id   AF-A0A9C9GB17-F1
#
_cell.length_a   1.000
_cell.length_b   1.000
_cell.length_c   1.000
_cell.angle_alpha   90.00
_cell.angle_beta   90.00
_cell.angle_gamma   90.00
#
_symmetry.space_group_name_H-M   'P 1'
#
loop_
_entity.id
_entity.type
_entity.pdbx_description
1 polymer ?
#
loop_
_entity_poly.entity_id
_entity_poly.type
_entity_poly.pdbx_seq_one_letter_code
_entity_poly.pdbx_strand_id
1 'polypeptide(L)'
;MAVKKKTAKKTAKKKVAAKAVRKPTTKAETFTYVADKTGLTKKDVGAVFESLNTLIKRDLRRNGPGVYTVPGLMKIKVVRKPATKVRKGVNPFT
;
A
#
# COMPACT_ATOMS: atom_id res chain seq x y z
N MET A 1 49.32 -22.46 22.61
CA MET A 1 49.19 -23.08 21.27
C MET A 1 48.09 -24.12 21.30
N ALA A 2 47.00 -23.92 20.54
CA ALA A 2 46.14 -24.99 20.00
C ALA A 2 45.02 -24.32 19.18
N VAL A 3 45.30 -24.18 17.88
CA VAL A 3 44.36 -23.69 16.86
C VAL A 3 43.32 -24.79 16.59
N LYS A 4 42.03 -24.46 16.61
CA LYS A 4 41.02 -25.26 15.90
C LYS A 4 39.98 -24.37 15.22
N LYS A 5 40.34 -24.03 13.98
CA LYS A 5 39.49 -23.53 12.91
C LYS A 5 38.33 -24.50 12.65
N LYS A 6 37.07 -24.04 12.68
CA LYS A 6 35.95 -24.64 11.92
C LYS A 6 34.79 -23.67 11.75
N THR A 7 34.83 -23.01 10.59
CA THR A 7 33.71 -22.75 9.66
C THR A 7 32.47 -22.04 10.18
N ALA A 8 32.41 -20.74 9.87
CA ALA A 8 31.21 -19.94 9.74
C ALA A 8 30.16 -20.63 8.83
N LYS A 9 29.07 -21.10 9.43
CA LYS A 9 27.91 -21.60 8.70
C LYS A 9 27.08 -20.40 8.24
N LYS A 10 27.25 -20.08 6.96
CA LYS A 10 26.50 -19.07 6.21
C LYS A 10 25.00 -19.12 6.57
N THR A 11 24.50 -17.97 6.97
CA THR A 11 23.11 -17.59 7.10
C THR A 11 22.33 -18.02 5.84
N ALA A 12 21.60 -19.13 5.95
CA ALA A 12 20.62 -19.52 4.97
C ALA A 12 19.46 -18.50 5.02
N LYS A 13 19.53 -17.48 4.16
CA LYS A 13 18.38 -16.63 3.83
C LYS A 13 17.28 -17.55 3.32
N LYS A 14 16.32 -17.86 4.20
CA LYS A 14 15.06 -18.50 3.84
C LYS A 14 14.36 -17.56 2.85
N LYS A 15 14.50 -17.85 1.55
CA LYS A 15 13.64 -17.30 0.50
C LYS A 15 12.21 -17.62 0.93
N VAL A 16 11.50 -16.62 1.42
CA VAL A 16 10.07 -16.72 1.64
C VAL A 16 9.47 -16.74 0.24
N ALA A 17 9.23 -17.94 -0.27
CA ALA A 17 8.43 -18.15 -1.46
C ALA A 17 7.11 -17.41 -1.25
N ALA A 18 6.78 -16.51 -2.17
CA ALA A 18 5.51 -15.80 -2.18
C ALA A 18 4.39 -16.84 -2.32
N LYS A 19 3.83 -17.28 -1.19
CA LYS A 19 2.57 -18.03 -1.19
C LYS A 19 1.55 -17.12 -1.87
N ALA A 20 0.95 -17.61 -2.96
CA ALA A 20 -0.14 -16.92 -3.64
C ALA A 20 -1.21 -16.56 -2.60
N VAL A 21 -1.30 -15.26 -2.32
CA VAL A 21 -2.11 -14.70 -1.24
C VAL A 21 -3.57 -14.75 -1.73
N ARG A 22 -4.26 -15.85 -1.41
CA ARG A 22 -5.69 -16.08 -1.74
C ARG A 22 -6.65 -15.16 -0.98
N LYS A 23 -6.17 -14.41 0.01
CA LYS A 23 -6.96 -13.50 0.86
C LYS A 23 -6.51 -12.07 0.62
N PRO A 24 -7.41 -11.07 0.52
CA PRO A 24 -7.00 -9.68 0.42
C PRO A 24 -6.05 -9.33 1.56
N THR A 25 -4.89 -8.75 1.25
CA THR A 25 -3.91 -8.34 2.25
C THR A 25 -4.54 -7.31 3.18
N THR A 26 -4.48 -7.57 4.48
CA THR A 26 -5.03 -6.64 5.48
C THR A 26 -4.13 -5.41 5.65
N LYS A 27 -4.68 -4.32 6.22
CA LYS A 27 -3.90 -3.10 6.49
C LYS A 27 -2.64 -3.44 7.30
N ALA A 28 -2.78 -4.21 8.37
CA ALA A 28 -1.69 -4.60 9.27
C ALA A 28 -0.60 -5.44 8.58
N GLU A 29 -0.99 -6.33 7.67
CA GLU A 29 -0.05 -7.11 6.85
C GLU A 29 0.77 -6.21 5.94
N THR A 30 0.16 -5.15 5.39
CA THR A 30 0.85 -4.18 4.53
C THR A 30 1.91 -3.39 5.32
N PHE A 31 1.56 -2.89 6.51
CA PHE A 31 2.53 -2.21 7.39
C PHE A 31 3.70 -3.12 7.78
N THR A 32 3.41 -4.40 8.06
CA THR A 32 4.44 -5.37 8.43
C THR A 32 5.35 -5.69 7.24
N TYR A 33 4.78 -5.93 6.06
CA TYR A 33 5.55 -6.20 4.84
C TYR A 33 6.49 -5.04 4.46
N VAL A 34 6.01 -3.79 4.57
CA VAL A 34 6.83 -2.61 4.29
C VAL A 34 7.93 -2.45 5.34
N ALA A 35 7.62 -2.59 6.63
CA ALA A 35 8.60 -2.55 7.71
C ALA A 35 9.71 -3.61 7.52
N ASP A 36 9.34 -4.84 7.18
CA ASP A 36 10.29 -5.95 6.95
C ASP A 36 11.20 -5.70 5.74
N LYS A 37 10.71 -4.97 4.72
CA LYS A 37 11.46 -4.67 3.49
C LYS A 37 12.35 -3.44 3.61
N THR A 38 11.90 -2.39 4.29
CA THR A 38 12.63 -1.13 4.40
C THR A 38 13.47 -1.04 5.67
N GLY A 39 13.29 -1.98 6.61
CA GLY A 39 13.97 -1.97 7.91
C GLY A 39 13.50 -0.86 8.85
N LEU A 40 12.37 -0.21 8.54
CA LEU A 40 11.78 0.85 9.36
C LEU A 40 10.92 0.27 10.48
N THR A 41 10.75 1.02 11.57
CA THR A 41 9.80 0.60 12.61
C THR A 41 8.37 0.71 12.10
N LYS A 42 7.46 -0.12 12.61
CA LYS A 42 6.03 -0.04 12.25
C LYS A 42 5.43 1.34 12.52
N LYS A 43 5.97 2.08 13.49
CA LYS A 43 5.54 3.44 13.84
C LYS A 43 5.91 4.43 12.72
N ASP A 44 7.14 4.35 12.22
CA ASP A 44 7.62 5.24 11.15
C ASP A 44 6.87 4.98 9.84
N VAL A 45 6.60 3.70 9.53
CA VAL A 45 5.77 3.34 8.36
C VAL A 45 4.36 3.92 8.52
N GLY A 46 3.79 3.86 9.73
CA GLY A 46 2.54 4.55 10.09
C GLY A 46 2.56 6.04 9.75
N ALA A 47 3.59 6.74 10.23
CA ALA A 47 3.76 8.18 10.02
C ALA A 47 3.90 8.55 8.53
N VAL A 48 4.63 7.74 7.74
CA VAL A 48 4.74 7.94 6.29
C VAL A 48 3.36 7.88 5.63
N PHE A 49 2.57 6.84 5.89
CA PHE A 49 1.24 6.72 5.30
C PHE A 49 0.29 7.84 5.76
N GLU A 50 0.41 8.32 6.99
CA GLU A 50 -0.39 9.44 7.50
C GLU A 50 -0.04 10.78 6.82
N SER A 51 1.25 11.05 6.62
CA SER A 51 1.71 12.22 5.86
C SER A 51 1.24 12.18 4.40
N LEU A 52 1.30 10.99 3.77
CA LEU A 52 0.83 10.75 2.42
C LEU A 52 -0.68 10.97 2.31
N ASN A 53 -1.45 10.52 3.32
CA ASN A 53 -2.89 10.74 3.39
C ASN A 53 -3.24 12.23 3.53
N THR A 54 -2.42 12.99 4.25
CA THR A 54 -2.60 14.45 4.40
C THR A 54 -2.34 15.18 3.09
N LEU A 55 -1.31 14.79 2.32
CA LEU A 55 -1.04 15.30 0.98
C LEU A 55 -2.19 14.97 0.01
N ILE A 56 -2.65 13.72 0.01
CA ILE A 56 -3.78 13.28 -0.82
C ILE A 56 -5.04 14.10 -0.50
N LYS A 57 -5.35 14.30 0.79
CA LYS A 57 -6.48 15.14 1.22
C LYS A 57 -6.33 16.57 0.73
N ARG A 58 -5.14 17.17 0.81
CA ARG A 58 -4.88 18.53 0.33
C ARG A 58 -5.16 18.67 -1.17
N ASP A 59 -4.70 17.72 -1.96
CA ASP A 59 -4.75 17.81 -3.42
C ASP A 59 -6.10 17.41 -4.01
N LEU A 60 -6.85 16.52 -3.35
CA LEU A 60 -8.19 16.10 -3.74
C LEU A 60 -9.31 17.03 -3.24
N ARG A 61 -8.99 18.07 -2.45
CA ARG A 61 -9.99 19.06 -2.01
C ARG A 61 -10.63 19.76 -3.21
N ARG A 62 -11.82 20.34 -2.98
CA ARG A 62 -12.56 21.08 -4.03
C ARG A 62 -11.76 22.23 -4.65
N ASN A 63 -10.85 22.81 -3.88
CA ASN A 63 -9.98 23.92 -4.30
C ASN A 63 -8.57 23.43 -4.68
N GLY A 64 -8.30 22.13 -4.58
CA GLY A 64 -7.04 21.53 -4.99
C GLY A 64 -7.03 21.15 -6.47
N PRO A 65 -5.87 20.71 -7.00
CA PRO A 65 -5.72 20.29 -8.39
C PRO A 65 -6.60 19.09 -8.79
N GLY A 66 -7.27 18.43 -7.84
CA GLY A 66 -8.22 17.34 -8.10
C GLY A 66 -7.53 16.07 -8.63
N VAL A 67 -6.20 16.06 -8.62
CA VAL A 67 -5.34 15.01 -9.14
C VAL A 67 -4.15 14.86 -8.22
N TYR A 68 -3.90 13.64 -7.77
CA TYR A 68 -2.69 13.28 -7.02
C TYR A 68 -2.00 12.11 -7.72
N THR A 69 -0.70 12.22 -7.94
CA THR A 69 0.09 11.13 -8.54
C THR A 69 0.94 10.51 -7.44
N VAL A 70 0.66 9.25 -7.10
CA VAL A 70 1.54 8.44 -6.26
C VAL A 70 2.70 7.98 -7.16
N PRO A 71 3.94 8.43 -6.92
CA PRO A 71 5.08 8.08 -7.77
C PRO A 71 5.23 6.56 -7.89
N GLY A 72 5.38 6.06 -9.14
CA GLY A 72 5.61 4.65 -9.42
C GLY A 72 4.42 3.71 -9.18
N LEU A 73 3.25 4.20 -8.78
CA LEU A 73 2.09 3.36 -8.47
C LEU A 73 0.85 3.74 -9.28
N MET A 74 0.21 4.86 -8.94
CA MET A 74 -1.10 5.20 -9.51
C MET A 74 -1.39 6.69 -9.49
N LYS A 75 -2.27 7.10 -10.39
CA LYS A 75 -2.81 8.46 -10.47
C LYS A 75 -4.24 8.48 -9.94
N ILE A 76 -4.47 9.22 -8.86
CA ILE A 76 -5.77 9.42 -8.23
C ILE A 76 -6.38 10.70 -8.82
N LYS A 77 -7.59 10.62 -9.36
CA LYS A 77 -8.32 11.77 -9.93
C LYS A 77 -9.72 11.86 -9.33
N VAL A 78 -10.16 13.08 -9.01
CA VAL A 78 -11.55 13.35 -8.59
C VAL A 78 -12.41 13.49 -9.84
N VAL A 79 -13.38 12.59 -10.02
CA VAL A 79 -14.39 12.68 -11.08
C VAL A 79 -15.70 13.21 -10.47
N ARG A 80 -16.07 14.44 -10.80
CA ARG A 80 -17.36 15.03 -10.42
C ARG A 80 -18.41 14.64 -11.46
N LYS A 81 -19.25 13.66 -11.12
CA LYS A 81 -20.36 13.26 -12.01
C LYS A 81 -21.46 14.33 -11.96
N PRO A 82 -21.90 14.88 -13.11
CA PRO A 82 -22.99 15.83 -13.15
C PRO A 82 -24.33 15.17 -12.79
N ALA A 83 -25.30 15.96 -12.34
CA ALA A 83 -26.64 15.47 -12.08
C ALA A 83 -27.28 14.96 -13.38
N THR A 84 -27.65 13.68 -13.41
CA THR A 84 -28.37 13.07 -14.52
C THR A 84 -29.87 13.14 -14.26
N LYS A 85 -30.67 13.44 -15.29
CA LYS A 85 -32.14 13.45 -15.20
C LYS A 85 -32.67 12.10 -14.69
N VAL A 86 -33.77 12.15 -13.95
CA VAL A 86 -34.45 10.95 -13.45
C VAL A 86 -34.95 10.14 -14.64
N ARG A 87 -34.60 8.84 -14.67
CA ARG A 87 -35.04 7.88 -15.68
C ARG A 87 -35.64 6.67 -14.98
N LYS A 88 -36.79 6.18 -15.47
CA LYS A 88 -37.42 4.96 -14.94
C LYS A 88 -36.47 3.78 -15.18
N GLY A 89 -35.93 3.20 -14.11
CA GLY A 89 -35.15 1.97 -14.17
C GLY A 89 -36.09 0.78 -14.13
N VAL A 90 -36.11 -0.02 -15.19
CA VAL A 90 -36.77 -1.34 -15.16
C VAL A 90 -35.77 -2.31 -14.55
N ASN A 91 -36.23 -3.13 -13.60
CA ASN A 91 -35.39 -4.13 -12.94
C ASN A 91 -35.03 -5.21 -13.97
N PRO A 92 -33.75 -5.50 -14.22
CA PRO A 92 -33.32 -6.47 -15.23
C PRO A 92 -33.71 -7.93 -14.92
N PHE A 93 -34.36 -8.21 -13.79
CA PHE A 93 -34.81 -9.54 -13.39
C PHE A 93 -36.35 -9.72 -13.38
N THR A 94 -37.13 -8.72 -13.82
CA THR A 94 -38.60 -8.76 -13.95
C THR A 94 -39.03 -8.16 -15.28
#